data_AF-A0A2E3Q9Q8-F1
#
_entry.id   AF-A0A2E3Q9Q8-F1
#
_cell.length_a   1.000
_cell.length_b   1.000
_cell.length_c   1.000
_cell.angle_alpha   90.00
_cell.angle_beta   90.00
_cell.angle_gamma   90.00
#
_symmetry.space_group_name_H-M   'P 1'
#
loop_
_entity.id
_entity.type
_entity.pdbx_description
1 polymer ?
#
loop_
_entity_poly.entity_id
_entity_poly.type
_entity_poly.pdbx_seq_one_letter_code
_entity_poly.pdbx_strand_id
1 'polypeptide(L)'
;MNEKILYSSPEAAERKEVTGWVSADGRFYGDNEHLARWAGCTHILCRECGKHEHEKSWTCCETCRDKHVIERYNAKPFKAWDGERLFSYSHERYFFDEQELIDFALEHNVLPGEMRLAICEPDILKMVDFDDILVDRLPEDLYLSDIAPELAEAVAKVNDIIQQTKPVLAWNPGKYRTTVTAAALIAAKTANRKDTAA
;
A
#
# COMPACT_ATOMS: atom_id res chain seq x y z
N MET A 1 18.20 -41.91 -41.88
CA MET A 1 16.98 -42.28 -42.64
C MET A 1 15.84 -42.26 -41.63
N ASN A 2 14.80 -41.45 -41.85
CA ASN A 2 13.59 -41.53 -41.02
C ASN A 2 12.85 -42.82 -41.38
N GLU A 3 12.58 -43.62 -40.36
CA GLU A 3 11.82 -44.86 -40.48
C GLU A 3 10.38 -44.53 -40.92
N LYS A 4 9.86 -45.26 -41.93
CA LYS A 4 8.53 -44.98 -42.51
C LYS A 4 7.46 -45.72 -41.73
N ILE A 5 6.70 -44.99 -40.89
CA ILE A 5 5.52 -45.52 -40.21
C ILE A 5 4.32 -45.47 -41.16
N LEU A 6 3.70 -46.62 -41.44
CA LEU A 6 2.53 -46.75 -42.32
C LEU A 6 1.23 -46.42 -41.58
N TYR A 7 0.23 -45.88 -42.29
CA TYR A 7 -1.08 -45.52 -41.71
C TYR A 7 -1.77 -46.68 -40.95
N SER A 8 -1.62 -47.90 -41.43
CA SER A 8 -2.19 -49.10 -40.82
C SER A 8 -1.36 -49.63 -39.64
N SER A 9 -0.21 -49.04 -39.34
CA SER A 9 0.62 -49.51 -38.24
C SER A 9 0.02 -49.10 -36.89
N PRO A 10 0.00 -50.00 -35.88
CA PRO A 10 -0.34 -49.64 -34.51
C PRO A 10 0.55 -48.55 -33.91
N GLU A 11 1.80 -48.42 -34.37
CA GLU A 11 2.69 -47.31 -33.93
C GLU A 11 2.28 -45.95 -34.51
N ALA A 12 1.42 -45.93 -35.54
CA ALA A 12 0.97 -44.68 -36.17
C ALA A 12 -0.01 -43.89 -35.29
N ALA A 13 -0.83 -44.58 -34.50
CA ALA A 13 -1.80 -43.95 -33.60
C ALA A 13 -2.23 -44.89 -32.47
N GLU A 14 -2.15 -44.39 -31.24
CA GLU A 14 -2.66 -45.05 -30.04
C GLU A 14 -3.69 -44.13 -29.37
N ARG A 15 -4.89 -44.64 -29.09
CA ARG A 15 -5.88 -43.88 -28.31
C ARG A 15 -5.43 -43.87 -26.85
N LYS A 16 -5.18 -42.69 -26.30
CA LYS A 16 -4.84 -42.48 -24.88
C LYS A 16 -5.91 -41.68 -24.16
N GLU A 17 -6.20 -42.05 -22.92
CA GLU A 17 -7.05 -41.27 -22.01
C GLU A 17 -6.13 -40.48 -21.07
N VAL A 18 -6.23 -39.15 -21.11
CA VAL A 18 -5.47 -38.26 -20.24
C VAL A 18 -6.37 -37.87 -19.07
N THR A 19 -5.97 -38.25 -17.86
CA THR A 19 -6.62 -37.83 -16.62
C THR A 19 -5.87 -36.66 -16.01
N GLY A 20 -6.60 -35.77 -15.34
CA GLY A 20 -6.01 -34.62 -14.66
C GLY A 20 -7.06 -33.59 -14.27
N TRP A 21 -6.60 -32.56 -13.57
CA TRP A 21 -7.44 -31.53 -13.02
C TRP A 21 -7.73 -30.44 -14.04
N VAL A 22 -9.01 -30.09 -14.14
CA VAL A 22 -9.49 -28.98 -14.96
C VAL A 22 -10.05 -27.91 -14.05
N SER A 23 -9.59 -26.68 -14.21
CA SER A 23 -10.11 -25.53 -13.46
C SER A 23 -11.51 -25.13 -13.96
N ALA A 24 -12.19 -24.25 -13.21
CA ALA A 24 -13.52 -23.78 -13.58
C ALA A 24 -13.57 -23.02 -14.92
N ASP A 25 -12.45 -22.42 -15.36
CA ASP A 25 -12.28 -21.77 -16.67
C ASP A 25 -11.87 -22.73 -17.80
N GLY A 26 -11.82 -24.04 -17.54
CA GLY A 26 -11.59 -25.07 -18.55
C GLY A 26 -10.13 -25.36 -18.87
N ARG A 27 -9.16 -24.84 -18.10
CA ARG A 27 -7.73 -25.10 -18.30
C ARG A 27 -7.31 -26.41 -17.65
N PHE A 28 -6.53 -27.21 -18.37
CA PHE A 28 -6.01 -28.50 -17.90
C PHE A 28 -4.65 -28.32 -17.19
N TYR A 29 -4.49 -28.92 -16.00
CA TYR A 29 -3.32 -28.79 -15.13
C TYR A 29 -2.59 -30.11 -14.86
N GLY A 30 -2.94 -31.20 -15.55
CA GLY A 30 -2.38 -32.53 -15.27
C GLY A 30 -2.68 -32.95 -13.83
N ASP A 31 -1.66 -33.43 -13.12
CA ASP A 31 -1.81 -33.92 -11.74
C ASP A 31 -1.84 -32.80 -10.67
N ASN A 32 -1.72 -31.52 -11.06
CA ASN A 32 -1.62 -30.41 -10.11
C ASN A 32 -3.01 -29.89 -9.65
N GLU A 33 -3.63 -30.63 -8.73
CA GLU A 33 -4.94 -30.27 -8.13
C GLU A 33 -4.94 -28.88 -7.51
N HIS A 34 -3.90 -28.56 -6.74
CA HIS A 34 -3.82 -27.29 -6.01
C HIS A 34 -3.89 -26.10 -6.97
N LEU A 35 -3.10 -26.14 -8.05
CA LEU A 35 -3.07 -25.05 -9.03
C LEU A 35 -4.39 -24.95 -9.80
N ALA A 36 -5.01 -26.08 -10.16
CA ALA A 36 -6.32 -26.08 -10.81
C ALA A 36 -7.41 -25.47 -9.92
N ARG A 37 -7.44 -25.82 -8.62
CA ARG A 37 -8.37 -25.25 -7.65
C ARG A 37 -8.09 -23.77 -7.41
N TRP A 38 -6.83 -23.37 -7.31
CA TRP A 38 -6.44 -21.97 -7.14
C TRP A 38 -6.83 -21.10 -8.35
N ALA A 39 -6.65 -21.64 -9.56
CA ALA A 39 -7.06 -20.98 -10.80
C ALA A 39 -8.58 -20.79 -10.83
N GLY A 40 -9.33 -21.83 -10.49
CA GLY A 40 -10.80 -21.83 -10.54
C GLY A 40 -11.50 -21.12 -9.38
N CYS A 41 -10.88 -20.94 -8.22
CA CYS A 41 -11.53 -20.31 -7.08
C CYS A 41 -11.55 -18.78 -7.20
N THR A 42 -12.49 -18.13 -6.52
CA THR A 42 -12.51 -16.67 -6.30
C THR A 42 -12.21 -16.33 -4.85
N HIS A 43 -12.65 -17.18 -3.92
CA HIS A 43 -12.52 -17.02 -2.48
C HIS A 43 -11.82 -18.23 -1.85
N ILE A 44 -11.18 -17.98 -0.71
CA ILE A 44 -10.58 -19.00 0.13
C ILE A 44 -10.93 -18.73 1.60
N LEU A 45 -10.91 -19.80 2.40
CA LEU A 45 -11.03 -19.66 3.85
C LEU A 45 -9.76 -19.05 4.41
N CYS A 46 -9.91 -18.07 5.31
CA CYS A 46 -8.80 -17.41 5.96
C CYS A 46 -7.94 -18.39 6.75
N ARG A 47 -6.66 -18.48 6.41
CA ARG A 47 -5.72 -19.40 7.07
C ARG A 47 -5.42 -19.05 8.52
N GLU A 48 -5.55 -17.78 8.90
CA GLU A 48 -5.28 -17.32 10.26
C GLU A 48 -6.42 -17.63 11.22
N CYS A 49 -7.65 -17.25 10.86
CA CYS A 49 -8.81 -17.43 11.75
C CYS A 49 -9.61 -18.71 11.49
N GLY A 50 -9.50 -19.31 10.30
CA GLY A 50 -10.24 -20.51 9.90
C GLY A 50 -11.77 -20.35 9.83
N LYS A 51 -12.30 -19.12 9.92
CA LYS A 51 -13.74 -18.86 10.07
C LYS A 51 -14.37 -18.07 8.93
N HIS A 52 -13.63 -17.11 8.37
CA HIS A 52 -14.16 -16.20 7.36
C HIS A 52 -13.52 -16.48 6.01
N GLU A 53 -14.29 -16.31 4.95
CA GLU A 53 -13.80 -16.32 3.58
C GLU A 53 -13.26 -14.94 3.18
N HIS A 54 -12.36 -14.91 2.21
CA HIS A 54 -11.92 -13.68 1.55
C HIS A 54 -11.48 -13.97 0.12
N GLU A 55 -11.40 -12.93 -0.72
CA GLU A 55 -10.89 -13.09 -2.07
C GLU A 55 -9.47 -13.66 -2.05
N LYS A 56 -9.15 -14.49 -3.04
CA LYS A 56 -7.85 -15.16 -3.14
C LYS A 56 -6.67 -14.20 -3.35
N SER A 57 -6.93 -12.97 -3.79
CA SER A 57 -5.93 -11.89 -3.92
C SER A 57 -5.42 -11.40 -2.57
N TRP A 58 -6.23 -11.53 -1.51
CA TRP A 58 -5.87 -11.13 -0.16
C TRP A 58 -5.17 -12.25 0.60
N THR A 59 -4.29 -11.88 1.54
CA THR A 59 -3.58 -12.84 2.39
C THR A 59 -4.42 -13.37 3.54
N CYS A 60 -5.34 -12.56 4.07
CA CYS A 60 -6.25 -12.93 5.15
C CYS A 60 -7.57 -12.14 5.10
N CYS A 61 -8.56 -12.57 5.90
CA CYS A 61 -9.86 -11.92 5.99
C CYS A 61 -9.78 -10.52 6.61
N GLU A 62 -10.78 -9.70 6.33
CA GLU A 62 -10.90 -8.32 6.83
C GLU A 62 -10.70 -8.22 8.35
N THR A 63 -11.38 -9.06 9.13
CA THR A 63 -11.25 -9.06 10.59
C THR A 63 -9.82 -9.33 11.07
N CYS A 64 -9.06 -10.18 10.37
CA CYS A 64 -7.65 -10.39 10.67
C CYS A 64 -6.80 -9.19 10.28
N ARG A 65 -7.06 -8.60 9.10
CA ARG A 65 -6.37 -7.38 8.66
C ARG A 65 -6.59 -6.22 9.64
N ASP A 66 -7.79 -6.05 10.17
CA ASP A 66 -8.10 -5.02 11.17
C ASP A 66 -7.30 -5.21 12.45
N LYS A 67 -7.17 -6.46 12.92
CA LYS A 67 -6.30 -6.79 14.06
C LYS A 67 -4.85 -6.41 13.76
N HIS A 68 -4.32 -6.79 12.59
CA HIS A 68 -2.97 -6.43 12.17
C HIS A 68 -2.78 -4.91 12.05
N VAL A 69 -3.80 -4.16 11.62
CA VAL A 69 -3.77 -2.68 11.60
C VAL A 69 -3.70 -2.13 13.03
N ILE A 70 -4.54 -2.62 13.94
CA ILE A 70 -4.56 -2.19 15.35
C ILE A 70 -3.23 -2.55 16.04
N GLU A 71 -2.70 -3.74 15.83
CA GLU A 71 -1.40 -4.17 16.36
C GLU A 71 -0.26 -3.30 15.85
N ARG A 72 -0.20 -3.06 14.53
CA ARG A 72 0.78 -2.14 13.92
C ARG A 72 0.65 -0.72 14.48
N TYR A 73 -0.57 -0.25 14.69
CA TYR A 73 -0.82 1.05 15.32
C TYR A 73 -0.30 1.09 16.75
N ASN A 74 -0.64 0.09 17.58
CA ASN A 74 -0.24 0.04 18.98
C ASN A 74 1.29 -0.09 19.16
N ALA A 75 1.96 -0.74 18.21
CA ALA A 75 3.41 -0.87 18.17
C ALA A 75 4.15 0.43 17.80
N LYS A 76 3.45 1.44 17.27
CA LYS A 76 4.08 2.73 16.93
C LYS A 76 4.60 3.42 18.20
N PRO A 77 5.78 4.08 18.13
CA PRO A 77 6.25 4.95 19.21
C PRO A 77 5.25 6.08 19.46
N PHE A 78 5.09 6.44 20.75
CA PHE A 78 4.23 7.55 21.15
C PHE A 78 4.97 8.89 21.03
N LYS A 79 4.27 9.92 20.53
CA LYS A 79 4.71 11.31 20.58
C LYS A 79 3.53 12.19 20.99
N ALA A 80 3.76 13.12 21.91
CA ALA A 80 2.76 14.13 22.25
C ALA A 80 2.46 15.00 21.02
N TRP A 81 1.18 15.28 20.80
CA TRP A 81 0.74 16.09 19.67
C TRP A 81 0.92 17.58 19.96
N ASP A 82 1.43 18.31 18.99
CA ASP A 82 1.78 19.74 19.07
C ASP A 82 1.20 20.52 17.87
N GLY A 83 0.01 20.13 17.43
CA GLY A 83 -0.70 20.78 16.31
C GLY A 83 -0.28 20.29 14.92
N GLU A 84 0.47 19.19 14.81
CA GLU A 84 0.77 18.59 13.51
C GLU A 84 -0.49 18.00 12.84
N ARG A 85 -0.43 17.77 11.53
CA ARG A 85 -1.52 17.08 10.81
C ARG A 85 -1.67 15.65 11.34
N LEU A 86 -2.90 15.16 11.41
CA LEU A 86 -3.21 13.84 11.95
C LEU A 86 -3.90 12.96 10.92
N PHE A 87 -3.76 11.65 11.09
CA PHE A 87 -4.54 10.63 10.41
C PHE A 87 -5.21 9.71 11.44
N SER A 88 -6.49 9.42 11.24
CA SER A 88 -7.24 8.45 12.05
C SER A 88 -7.29 7.10 11.35
N TYR A 89 -6.70 6.07 11.98
CA TYR A 89 -6.81 4.69 11.50
C TYR A 89 -8.19 4.05 11.71
N SER A 90 -9.04 4.65 12.54
CA SER A 90 -10.40 4.14 12.80
C SER A 90 -11.44 4.68 11.83
N HIS A 91 -11.20 5.88 11.28
CA HIS A 91 -12.13 6.57 10.39
C HIS A 91 -11.52 6.84 9.00
N GLU A 92 -10.29 6.37 8.76
CA GLU A 92 -9.55 6.50 7.51
C GLU A 92 -9.51 7.95 6.97
N ARG A 93 -9.33 8.91 7.88
CA ARG A 93 -9.46 10.34 7.61
C ARG A 93 -8.26 11.16 8.09
N TYR A 94 -7.92 12.20 7.33
CA TYR A 94 -6.93 13.20 7.69
C TYR A 94 -7.56 14.40 8.40
N PHE A 95 -6.81 15.00 9.31
CA PHE A 95 -7.14 16.25 9.99
C PHE A 95 -5.99 17.23 9.83
N PHE A 96 -6.28 18.40 9.27
CA PHE A 96 -5.25 19.40 8.96
C PHE A 96 -4.99 20.40 10.07
N ASP A 97 -5.95 20.53 10.99
CA ASP A 97 -5.86 21.38 12.16
C ASP A 97 -6.70 20.83 13.33
N GLU A 98 -6.60 21.52 14.47
CA GLU A 98 -7.33 21.19 15.69
C GLU A 98 -8.85 21.27 15.53
N GLN A 99 -9.33 22.26 14.76
CA GLN A 99 -10.74 22.54 14.64
C GLN A 99 -11.45 21.44 13.84
N GLU A 100 -10.82 20.96 12.76
CA GLU A 100 -11.34 19.83 11.98
C GLU A 100 -11.49 18.55 12.82
N LEU A 101 -10.50 18.27 13.68
CA LEU A 101 -10.56 17.11 14.58
C LEU A 101 -11.71 17.24 15.59
N ILE A 102 -11.90 18.43 16.17
CA ILE A 102 -12.99 18.69 17.13
C ILE A 102 -14.35 18.56 16.46
N ASP A 103 -14.53 19.21 15.31
CA ASP A 103 -15.81 19.23 14.61
C ASP A 103 -16.23 17.82 14.21
N PHE A 104 -15.29 17.01 13.71
CA PHE A 104 -15.54 15.60 13.41
C PHE A 104 -15.89 14.80 14.66
N ALA A 105 -15.15 14.97 15.75
CA ALA A 105 -15.41 14.26 17.00
C ALA A 105 -16.81 14.56 17.55
N LEU A 106 -17.27 15.81 17.44
CA LEU A 106 -18.60 16.24 17.86
C LEU A 106 -19.70 15.71 16.93
N GLU A 107 -19.52 15.84 15.62
CA GLU A 107 -20.50 15.38 14.61
C GLU A 107 -20.74 13.88 14.71
N HIS A 108 -19.68 13.10 14.92
CA HIS A 108 -19.74 11.64 14.97
C HIS A 108 -19.90 11.08 16.39
N ASN A 109 -19.96 11.94 17.42
CA ASN A 109 -20.05 11.56 18.83
C ASN A 109 -18.97 10.55 19.25
N VAL A 110 -17.72 10.79 18.82
CA VAL A 110 -16.54 9.96 19.13
C VAL A 110 -15.51 10.79 19.90
N LEU A 111 -14.79 10.15 20.82
CA LEU A 111 -13.72 10.84 21.54
C LEU A 111 -12.43 10.85 20.70
N PRO A 112 -11.71 12.00 20.58
CA PRO A 112 -10.45 12.05 19.84
C PRO A 112 -9.42 11.00 20.29
N GLY A 113 -9.44 10.63 21.58
CA GLY A 113 -8.54 9.61 22.13
C GLY A 113 -8.82 8.18 21.62
N GLU A 114 -10.02 7.91 21.12
CA GLU A 114 -10.45 6.60 20.61
C GLU A 114 -10.19 6.46 19.10
N MET A 115 -9.83 7.57 18.44
CA MET A 115 -9.73 7.64 16.98
C MET A 115 -8.46 7.00 16.39
N ARG A 116 -7.58 6.40 17.21
CA ARG A 116 -6.29 5.82 16.78
C ARG A 116 -5.51 6.78 15.89
N LEU A 117 -5.11 7.90 16.47
CA LEU A 117 -4.46 9.01 15.77
C LEU A 117 -2.96 8.76 15.57
N ALA A 118 -2.47 9.06 14.37
CA ALA A 118 -1.04 9.12 14.04
C ALA A 118 -0.67 10.51 13.50
N ILE A 119 0.53 10.96 13.85
CA ILE A 119 1.08 12.22 13.36
C ILE A 119 1.56 12.00 11.93
N CYS A 120 1.08 12.82 11.01
CA CYS A 120 1.42 12.71 9.61
C CYS A 120 2.85 13.21 9.33
N GLU A 121 3.48 12.57 8.35
CA GLU A 121 4.77 12.98 7.79
C GLU A 121 4.53 13.51 6.37
N PRO A 122 5.19 14.60 5.96
CA PRO A 122 5.05 15.12 4.61
C PRO A 122 5.70 14.16 3.61
N ASP A 123 5.01 13.92 2.50
CA ASP A 123 5.59 13.28 1.33
C ASP A 123 6.23 14.34 0.45
N ILE A 124 7.57 14.41 0.51
CA ILE A 124 8.34 15.39 -0.26
C ILE A 124 8.68 14.77 -1.61
N LEU A 125 8.50 15.56 -2.68
CA LEU A 125 8.89 15.14 -4.03
C LEU A 125 10.35 14.68 -4.03
N LYS A 126 10.57 13.45 -4.47
CA LYS A 126 11.91 12.88 -4.65
C LYS A 126 12.55 13.43 -5.92
N MET A 127 13.87 13.45 -5.93
CA MET A 127 14.64 13.78 -7.14
C MET A 127 14.30 12.81 -8.26
N VAL A 128 14.29 13.33 -9.48
CA VAL A 128 14.12 12.55 -10.69
C VAL A 128 15.46 11.88 -11.02
N ASP A 129 15.46 10.55 -11.01
CA ASP A 129 16.60 9.74 -11.42
C ASP A 129 16.20 8.96 -12.66
N PHE A 130 16.61 9.45 -13.83
CA PHE A 130 16.28 8.80 -15.09
C PHE A 130 17.06 7.52 -15.33
N ASP A 131 18.21 7.34 -14.71
CA ASP A 131 18.99 6.12 -14.85
C ASP A 131 18.27 4.95 -14.17
N ASP A 132 17.63 5.21 -13.02
CA ASP A 132 16.73 4.26 -12.36
C ASP A 132 15.42 4.06 -13.15
N ILE A 133 14.79 5.15 -13.63
CA ILE A 133 13.50 5.07 -14.36
C ILE A 133 13.64 4.36 -15.72
N LEU A 134 14.78 4.53 -16.40
CA LEU A 134 15.01 4.03 -17.76
C LEU A 134 15.97 2.85 -17.79
N VAL A 135 16.22 2.17 -16.66
CA VAL A 135 17.17 1.07 -16.55
C VAL A 135 17.00 -0.01 -17.63
N ASP A 136 15.76 -0.35 -18.00
CA ASP A 136 15.45 -1.37 -19.02
C ASP A 136 15.57 -0.86 -20.47
N ARG A 137 15.80 0.44 -20.66
CA ARG A 137 15.79 1.11 -21.97
C ARG A 137 17.13 1.75 -22.32
N LEU A 138 17.93 2.08 -21.31
CA LEU A 138 19.30 2.54 -21.52
C LEU A 138 20.15 1.38 -22.04
N PRO A 139 21.09 1.61 -22.97
CA PRO A 139 22.10 0.63 -23.33
C PRO A 139 22.89 0.22 -22.08
N GLU A 140 23.36 -1.03 -22.07
CA GLU A 140 24.27 -1.52 -21.03
C GLU A 140 25.48 -0.59 -20.90
N ASP A 141 25.86 -0.30 -19.65
CA ASP A 141 26.98 0.56 -19.26
C ASP A 141 26.93 2.03 -19.72
N LEU A 142 25.76 2.53 -20.15
CA LEU A 142 25.56 3.96 -20.47
C LEU A 142 24.51 4.60 -19.55
N TYR A 143 24.78 5.85 -19.17
CA TYR A 143 23.87 6.70 -18.41
C TYR A 143 23.17 7.72 -19.32
N LEU A 144 22.11 8.36 -18.82
CA LEU A 144 21.44 9.44 -19.52
C LEU A 144 22.42 10.57 -19.91
N SER A 145 23.42 10.84 -19.06
CA SER A 145 24.45 11.84 -19.34
C SER A 145 25.32 11.51 -20.55
N ASP A 146 25.50 10.23 -20.87
CA ASP A 146 26.30 9.80 -22.02
C ASP A 146 25.53 9.94 -23.35
N ILE A 147 24.22 9.72 -23.30
CA ILE A 147 23.35 9.68 -24.49
C ILE A 147 22.74 11.06 -24.78
N ALA A 148 22.33 11.78 -23.74
CA ALA A 148 21.60 13.03 -23.82
C ALA A 148 22.08 14.01 -22.71
N PRO A 149 23.32 14.54 -22.81
CA PRO A 149 23.93 15.37 -21.77
C PRO A 149 23.13 16.65 -21.46
N GLU A 150 22.55 17.30 -22.48
CA GLU A 150 21.72 18.50 -22.29
C GLU A 150 20.45 18.20 -21.47
N LEU A 151 19.85 17.02 -21.67
CA LEU A 151 18.70 16.59 -20.89
C LEU A 151 19.10 16.25 -19.46
N ALA A 152 20.24 15.56 -19.27
CA ALA A 152 20.78 15.28 -17.95
C ALA A 152 21.05 16.57 -17.15
N GLU A 153 21.59 17.61 -17.79
CA GLU A 153 21.80 18.92 -17.17
C GLU A 153 20.47 19.62 -16.81
N ALA A 154 19.46 19.54 -17.68
CA ALA A 154 18.14 20.08 -17.38
C ALA A 154 17.49 19.38 -16.17
N VAL A 155 17.63 18.06 -16.07
CA VAL A 155 17.14 17.27 -14.95
C VAL A 155 17.89 17.60 -13.66
N ALA A 156 19.20 17.80 -13.73
CA ALA A 156 19.99 18.27 -12.58
C ALA A 156 19.46 19.61 -12.04
N LYS A 157 19.15 20.58 -12.92
CA LYS A 157 18.53 21.86 -12.52
C LYS A 157 17.16 21.68 -11.87
N VAL A 158 16.34 20.74 -12.36
CA VAL A 158 15.06 20.40 -11.73
C VAL A 158 15.30 19.80 -10.34
N ASN A 159 16.26 18.88 -10.21
CA ASN A 159 16.62 18.28 -8.93
C ASN A 159 17.17 19.30 -7.92
N ASP A 160 17.92 20.30 -8.37
CA ASP A 160 18.35 21.43 -7.52
C ASP A 160 17.13 22.19 -6.98
N ILE A 161 16.15 22.50 -7.83
CA ILE A 161 14.90 23.16 -7.39
C ILE A 161 14.15 22.28 -6.39
N ILE A 162 14.03 20.98 -6.66
CA ILE A 162 13.37 20.03 -5.75
C ILE A 162 14.08 20.00 -4.39
N GLN A 163 15.41 19.95 -4.38
CA GLN A 163 16.20 19.91 -3.15
C GLN A 163 16.13 21.22 -2.35
N GLN A 164 16.08 22.37 -3.04
CA GLN A 164 15.96 23.69 -2.43
C GLN A 164 14.55 23.94 -1.86
N THR A 165 13.53 23.65 -2.65
CA THR A 165 12.13 23.97 -2.31
C THR A 165 11.46 22.90 -1.46
N LYS A 166 11.92 21.64 -1.55
CA LYS A 166 11.35 20.46 -0.87
C LYS A 166 9.81 20.45 -0.92
N PRO A 167 9.22 20.46 -2.11
CA PRO A 167 7.79 20.65 -2.24
C PRO A 167 7.08 19.43 -1.63
N VAL A 168 6.12 19.71 -0.73
CA VAL A 168 5.28 18.69 -0.10
C VAL A 168 4.12 18.38 -1.04
N LEU A 169 4.04 17.13 -1.50
CA LEU A 169 3.00 16.66 -2.43
C LEU A 169 1.78 16.14 -1.70
N ALA A 170 2.00 15.42 -0.60
CA ALA A 170 0.95 14.76 0.17
C ALA A 170 1.36 14.64 1.64
N TRP A 171 0.46 14.10 2.44
CA TRP A 171 0.70 13.76 3.84
C TRP A 171 0.36 12.30 4.04
N ASN A 172 1.26 11.56 4.66
CA ASN A 172 1.10 10.14 4.94
C ASN A 172 1.06 9.89 6.45
N PRO A 173 0.38 8.84 6.93
CA PRO A 173 0.40 8.49 8.34
C PRO A 173 1.82 8.13 8.78
N GLY A 174 2.40 8.94 9.65
CA GLY A 174 3.80 8.80 10.06
C GLY A 174 4.04 7.65 11.02
N LYS A 175 5.27 7.58 11.53
CA LYS A 175 5.68 6.52 12.46
C LYS A 175 5.16 6.71 13.88
N TYR A 176 4.79 7.93 14.28
CA TYR A 176 4.36 8.22 15.65
C TYR A 176 2.85 8.12 15.80
N ARG A 177 2.41 7.38 16.83
CA ARG A 177 1.04 7.48 17.33
C ARG A 177 0.93 8.60 18.36
N THR A 178 -0.26 9.16 18.48
CA THR A 178 -0.56 10.16 19.50
C THR A 178 -1.95 9.94 20.08
N THR A 179 -2.27 10.71 21.12
CA THR A 179 -3.59 10.71 21.75
C THR A 179 -3.95 12.14 22.07
N VAL A 180 -5.08 12.57 21.56
CA VAL A 180 -5.64 13.90 21.82
C VAL A 180 -6.84 13.72 22.75
N THR A 181 -6.92 14.50 23.82
CA THR A 181 -8.08 14.47 24.72
C THR A 181 -8.86 15.76 24.59
N ALA A 182 -10.17 15.70 24.81
CA ALA A 182 -11.01 16.91 24.85
C ALA A 182 -10.49 17.93 25.87
N ALA A 183 -9.96 17.46 27.01
CA ALA A 183 -9.34 18.32 28.02
C ALA A 183 -8.09 19.05 27.49
N ALA A 184 -7.23 18.36 26.75
CA ALA A 184 -6.03 18.96 26.15
C ALA A 184 -6.39 20.06 25.14
N LEU A 185 -7.43 19.82 24.32
CA LEU A 185 -7.96 20.79 23.35
C LEU A 185 -8.53 22.04 24.03
N ILE A 186 -9.35 21.85 25.08
CA ILE A 186 -9.92 22.95 25.87
C ILE A 186 -8.82 23.77 26.57
N ALA A 187 -7.80 23.10 27.13
CA ALA A 187 -6.67 23.76 27.77
C ALA A 187 -5.88 24.62 26.76
N ALA A 188 -5.59 24.09 25.57
CA ALA A 188 -4.89 24.82 24.50
C ALA A 188 -5.67 26.09 24.06
N LYS A 189 -6.98 25.98 23.85
CA LYS A 189 -7.84 27.14 23.51
C LYS A 189 -7.89 28.20 24.61
N THR A 190 -7.82 27.78 25.88
CA THR A 190 -7.87 28.71 27.02
C THR A 190 -6.55 29.45 27.21
N ALA A 191 -5.41 28.81 26.91
CA ALA A 191 -4.09 29.44 26.95
C ALA A 191 -3.96 30.51 25.86
N ASN A 192 -4.31 30.19 24.60
CA ASN A 192 -4.21 31.13 23.48
C ASN A 192 -5.08 32.39 23.65
N ARG A 193 -6.22 32.29 24.34
CA ARG A 193 -7.08 33.46 24.66
C ARG A 193 -6.46 34.42 25.69
N LYS A 194 -5.56 33.95 26.55
CA LYS A 194 -4.87 34.82 27.53
C LYS A 194 -3.75 35.61 26.88
N ASP A 195 -3.09 35.06 25.86
CA ASP A 195 -1.99 35.72 25.15
C ASP A 195 -2.45 36.75 24.11
N THR A 196 -3.71 36.70 23.67
CA THR A 196 -4.31 37.70 22.76
C THR A 196 -5.02 38.85 23.48
N ALA A 197 -5.12 38.82 24.81
CA ALA A 197 -5.80 39.82 25.63
C ALA A 197 -4.83 40.76 26.39
N ALA A 198 -3.53 40.73 26.04
CA ALA A 198 -2.47 41.60 26.56
C ALA A 198 -1.93 42.49 25.43
#